data_AF-A0A0N8K598-F1
#
_entry.id   AF-A0A0N8K598-F1
#
_cell.length_a   1.000
_cell.length_b   1.000
_cell.length_c   1.000
_cell.angle_alpha   90.00
_cell.angle_beta   90.00
_cell.angle_gamma   90.00
#
_symmetry.space_group_name_H-M   'P 1'
#
loop_
_entity.id
_entity.type
_entity.pdbx_description
1 polymer ?
#
loop_
_entity_poly.entity_id
_entity_poly.type
_entity_poly.pdbx_seq_one_letter_code
_entity_poly.pdbx_strand_id
1 'polypeptide(L)' 'MMPDLGKYAEAVLSSYAVSILLILVLVVLSVRRSRKVKAQLDDIETRRKHHGQG' A
#
# COMPACT_ATOMS: atom_id res chain seq x y z
N MET A 1 -23.30 17.63 -19.04
CA MET A 1 -24.28 16.58 -19.40
C MET A 1 -23.67 15.24 -19.05
N MET A 2 -23.90 14.72 -17.84
CA MET A 2 -23.62 13.31 -17.57
C MET A 2 -24.85 12.56 -18.11
N PRO A 3 -24.71 11.59 -19.04
CA PRO A 3 -25.87 10.86 -19.55
C PRO A 3 -26.62 10.19 -18.38
N ASP A 4 -27.94 10.13 -18.46
CA ASP A 4 -28.74 9.40 -17.47
C ASP A 4 -28.38 7.90 -17.58
N LEU A 5 -27.53 7.43 -16.67
CA LEU A 5 -27.08 6.04 -16.65
C LEU A 5 -28.14 5.10 -16.07
N GLY A 6 -29.27 5.63 -15.56
CA GLY A 6 -30.32 4.86 -14.90
C GLY A 6 -29.76 3.75 -14.01
N LYS A 7 -30.09 2.50 -14.36
CA LYS A 7 -29.71 1.29 -13.63
C LYS A 7 -28.20 0.97 -13.61
N TYR A 8 -27.38 1.61 -14.43
CA TYR A 8 -25.93 1.38 -14.48
C TYR A 8 -25.14 2.27 -13.53
N ALA A 9 -25.73 3.37 -13.04
CA ALA A 9 -25.03 4.29 -12.13
C ALA A 9 -24.53 3.56 -10.88
N GLU A 10 -25.35 2.67 -10.32
CA GLU A 10 -25.00 1.86 -9.14
C GLU A 10 -23.89 0.84 -9.46
N ALA A 11 -23.98 0.16 -10.61
CA ALA A 11 -22.97 -0.82 -11.04
C ALA A 11 -21.60 -0.15 -11.30
N VAL A 12 -21.61 1.04 -11.91
CA VAL A 12 -20.39 1.80 -12.19
C VAL A 12 -19.79 2.35 -10.89
N LEU A 13 -20.61 2.92 -10.01
CA LEU A 13 -20.15 3.44 -8.73
C LEU A 13 -19.58 2.35 -7.82
N SER A 14 -20.24 1.19 -7.75
CA SER A 14 -19.73 0.03 -6.99
C SER A 14 -18.43 -0.51 -7.60
N SER A 15 -18.30 -0.56 -8.93
CA SER A 15 -17.05 -0.96 -9.60
C SER A 15 -15.89 -0.03 -9.24
N TYR A 16 -16.12 1.29 -9.16
CA TYR A 16 -15.10 2.24 -8.69
C TYR A 16 -14.79 2.04 -7.20
N ALA A 17 -15.80 1.84 -6.35
CA ALA A 17 -15.60 1.60 -4.92
C ALA A 17 -14.75 0.34 -4.67
N VAL A 18 -15.06 -0.76 -5.35
CA VAL A 18 -14.28 -2.01 -5.28
C VAL A 18 -12.87 -1.80 -5.81
N SER A 19 -12.72 -1.11 -6.94
CA SER A 19 -11.40 -0.84 -7.53
C SER A 19 -10.51 0.01 -6.60
N ILE A 20 -11.07 1.06 -6.00
CA ILE A 20 -10.38 1.90 -5.01
C ILE A 20 -9.99 1.05 -3.79
N LEU A 21 -10.90 0.22 -3.29
CA LEU A 21 -10.61 -0.67 -2.17
C LEU A 21 -9.45 -1.62 -2.47
N LEU A 22 -9.43 -2.24 -3.65
CA LEU A 22 -8.34 -3.12 -4.08
C LEU A 22 -7.00 -2.36 -4.15
N ILE A 23 -7.00 -1.14 -4.72
CA ILE A 23 -5.79 -0.30 -4.77
C ILE A 23 -5.30 0.02 -3.35
N LEU A 24 -6.20 0.42 -2.44
CA LEU A 24 -5.84 0.71 -1.05
C LEU A 24 -5.24 -0.52 -0.36
N VAL A 25 -5.81 -1.71 -0.57
CA VAL A 25 -5.27 -2.97 -0.04
C VAL A 25 -3.84 -3.20 -0.56
N LEU A 26 -3.62 -3.04 -1.87
CA LEU A 26 -2.29 -3.21 -2.47
C LEU A 26 -1.28 -2.20 -1.91
N VAL A 27 -1.67 -0.93 -1.75
CA VAL A 27 -0.83 0.11 -1.16
C VAL A 27 -0.47 -0.23 0.28
N VAL A 28 -1.45 -0.64 1.10
CA VAL A 28 -1.21 -1.03 2.50
C VAL A 28 -0.26 -2.23 2.57
N LEU A 29 -0.46 -3.25 1.74
CA LEU A 29 0.44 -4.41 1.68
C LEU A 29 1.86 -4.00 1.27
N SER A 30 1.98 -3.14 0.26
CA SER A 30 3.27 -2.59 -0.20
C SER A 30 3.99 -1.84 0.91
N VAL A 31 3.31 -0.93 1.61
CA VAL A 31 3.87 -0.17 2.73
C VAL A 31 4.29 -1.08 3.89
N ARG A 32 3.47 -2.07 4.25
CA ARG A 32 3.81 -3.04 5.31
C ARG A 32 5.08 -3.82 4.96
N ARG A 33 5.21 -4.26 3.71
CA ARG A 33 6.42 -4.94 3.23
C ARG A 33 7.64 -4.03 3.30
N SER A 34 7.54 -2.80 2.80
CA SER A 34 8.63 -1.82 2.83
C SER A 34 9.11 -1.53 4.25
N ARG A 35 8.17 -1.40 5.21
CA ARG A 35 8.51 -1.21 6.64
C ARG A 35 9.27 -2.40 7.21
N LYS A 36 8.88 -3.63 6.87
CA LYS A 36 9.60 -4.84 7.32
C LYS A 36 11.04 -4.86 6.81
N VAL A 37 11.25 -4.55 5.53
CA VAL A 37 12.60 -4.50 4.94
C VAL A 37 13.44 -3.41 5.60
N LYS A 38 12.87 -2.22 5.81
CA LYS A 38 13.58 -1.12 6.50
C LYS A 38 14.02 -1.53 7.91
N ALA A 39 13.17 -2.23 8.66
CA ALA A 39 13.54 -2.71 10.00
C ALA A 39 14.69 -3.72 9.98
N GLN A 40 14.77 -4.58 8.95
CA GLN A 40 15.89 -5.51 8.79
C GLN A 40 17.20 -4.79 8.46
N LEU A 41 17.14 -3.75 7.63
CA LEU A 41 18.32 -2.92 7.32
C LEU A 41 18.83 -2.17 8.55
N ASP A 42 17.92 -1.64 9.38
CA ASP A 42 18.26 -0.91 10.61
C ASP A 42 18.95 -1.80 11.66
N ASP A 43 18.51 -3.06 11.81
CA ASP A 43 19.20 -4.04 12.67
C ASP A 43 20.64 -4.32 12.18
N ILE A 44 20.84 -4.45 10.87
CA ILE A 44 22.16 -4.67 10.28
C ILE A 44 23.07 -3.45 10.47
N GLU A 45 22.56 -2.24 10.22
CA GLU A 45 23.34 -1.01 10.39
C GLU A 45 23.76 -0.80 11.86
N THR A 46 22.83 -1.04 12.79
CA THR A 46 23.10 -0.97 14.23
C THR A 46 24.19 -1.96 14.65
N ARG A 47 24.11 -3.22 14.19
CA ARG A 47 25.15 -4.22 14.45
C ARG A 47 26.52 -3.82 13.89
N ARG A 48 26.60 -3.21 12.71
CA ARG A 48 27.89 -2.76 12.14
C ARG A 48 28.51 -1.61 12.92
N LYS A 49 27.71 -0.64 13.40
CA LYS A 49 28.20 0.47 14.22
C LYS A 49 28.87 0.01 15.51
N HIS A 50 28.39 -1.09 16.10
CA HIS A 50 28.99 -1.68 17.29
C HIS A 50 30.28 -2.48 17.03
N HIS A 51 30.50 -3.02 15.82
CA HIS A 51 31.69 -3.82 15.49
C HIS A 51 32.82 -3.03 14.79
N GLY A 52 32.62 -1.74 14.49
CA GLY A 52 33.64 -0.86 13.89
C GLY A 52 34.41 0.00 14.91
N GLN A 53 34.18 -0.20 16.21
CA GLN A 53 34.92 0.45 17.30
C GLN A 53 35.72 -0.63 18.06
N GLY A 54 36.85 -1.03 17.49
CA GLY A 54 37.79 -1.99 18.07
C GLY A 54 39.12 -1.91 17.33
#